data_AF-A0A1I8CFH5-F1
#
_entry.id   AF-A0A1I8CFH5-F1
#
_cell.length_a   1.000
_cell.length_b   1.000
_cell.length_c   1.000
_cell.angle_alpha   90.00
_cell.angle_beta   90.00
_cell.angle_gamma   90.00
#
_symmetry.space_group_name_H-M   'P 1'
#
loop_
_entity.id
_entity.type
_entity.pdbx_description
1 polymer ?
#
loop_
_entity_poly.entity_id
_entity_poly.type
_entity_poly.pdbx_seq_one_letter_code
_entity_poly.pdbx_strand_id
1 'polypeptide(L)'
;MGYTSIKTRSFIPDAKKRGWKVYHTHKQYPQSCSWKGKQYIYNALIRPAMCYGCQTWTLTKGALHSLEVTERAMLKRIFKLKILDDGKRERLSSEECIGSGV
;
A
#
# COMPACT_ATOMS: atom_id res chain seq x y z
N MET A 1 5.27 -40.39 -8.57
CA MET A 1 5.65 -39.27 -7.70
C MET A 1 5.39 -37.97 -8.45
N GLY A 2 4.25 -37.32 -8.17
CA GLY A 2 3.90 -36.05 -8.80
C GLY A 2 4.69 -34.93 -8.15
N TYR A 3 5.61 -34.32 -8.90
CA TYR A 3 6.18 -33.02 -8.58
C TYR A 3 5.02 -32.05 -8.47
N THR A 4 4.59 -31.74 -7.24
CA THR A 4 3.73 -30.59 -6.99
C THR A 4 4.49 -29.41 -7.54
N SER A 5 4.04 -28.87 -8.67
CA SER A 5 4.50 -27.60 -9.22
C SER A 5 4.61 -26.66 -8.02
N ILE A 6 5.84 -26.34 -7.62
CA ILE A 6 6.12 -25.37 -6.57
C ILE A 6 5.43 -24.15 -7.11
N LYS A 7 4.22 -23.85 -6.61
CA LYS A 7 3.54 -22.61 -6.93
C LYS A 7 4.55 -21.56 -6.50
N THR A 8 5.28 -21.01 -7.46
CA THR A 8 6.15 -19.87 -7.23
C THR A 8 5.21 -18.88 -6.59
N ARG A 9 5.33 -18.68 -5.27
CA ARG A 9 4.44 -17.78 -4.54
C ARG A 9 4.68 -16.44 -5.18
N SER A 10 3.79 -16.03 -6.06
CA SER A 10 3.89 -14.74 -6.69
C SER A 10 3.68 -13.76 -5.55
N PHE A 11 4.78 -13.14 -5.12
CA PHE A 11 4.81 -12.30 -3.94
C PHE A 11 3.81 -11.13 -4.07
N ILE A 12 3.60 -10.65 -5.28
CA ILE A 12 2.72 -9.52 -5.60
C ILE A 12 1.26 -9.76 -5.16
N PRO A 13 0.57 -10.84 -5.58
CA PRO A 13 -0.78 -11.10 -5.07
C PRO A 13 -0.83 -11.32 -3.56
N ASP A 14 0.19 -11.91 -2.95
CA ASP A 14 0.26 -12.08 -1.49
C ASP A 14 0.41 -10.73 -0.75
N ALA A 15 1.28 -9.83 -1.24
CA ALA A 15 1.46 -8.48 -0.72
C ALA A 15 0.17 -7.67 -0.83
N LYS A 16 -0.50 -7.73 -1.98
CA LYS A 16 -1.83 -7.12 -2.18
C LYS A 16 -2.86 -7.68 -1.20
N LYS A 17 -2.91 -9.00 -1.04
CA LYS A 17 -3.84 -9.67 -0.12
C LYS A 17 -3.59 -9.24 1.33
N ARG A 18 -2.33 -9.13 1.76
CA ARG A 18 -1.96 -8.63 3.09
C ARG A 18 -2.35 -7.17 3.28
N GLY A 19 -2.04 -6.29 2.33
CA GLY A 19 -2.43 -4.89 2.37
C GLY A 19 -3.95 -4.71 2.49
N TRP A 20 -4.73 -5.45 1.68
CA TRP A 20 -6.19 -5.42 1.78
C TRP A 20 -6.73 -5.99 3.08
N LYS A 21 -6.11 -7.05 3.62
CA LYS A 21 -6.48 -7.61 4.91
C LYS A 21 -6.31 -6.58 6.03
N VAL A 22 -5.14 -5.94 6.11
CA VAL A 22 -4.85 -4.88 7.10
C VAL A 22 -5.82 -3.71 6.93
N TYR A 23 -6.04 -3.26 5.70
CA TYR A 23 -7.04 -2.22 5.42
C TYR A 23 -8.42 -2.60 5.96
N HIS A 24 -8.92 -3.81 5.68
CA HIS A 24 -10.25 -4.23 6.12
C HIS A 24 -10.36 -4.38 7.64
N THR A 25 -9.29 -4.82 8.30
CA THR A 25 -9.22 -4.88 9.77
C THR A 25 -9.29 -3.49 10.39
N HIS A 26 -8.60 -2.50 9.80
CA HIS A 26 -8.47 -1.16 10.38
C HIS A 26 -9.34 -0.09 9.71
N LYS A 27 -10.24 -0.45 8.78
CA LYS A 27 -11.04 0.51 7.98
C LYS A 27 -11.95 1.44 8.80
N GLN A 28 -12.24 1.08 10.05
CA GLN A 28 -13.10 1.86 10.95
C GLN A 28 -12.39 3.13 11.46
N TYR A 29 -11.10 3.04 11.78
CA TYR A 29 -10.32 4.15 12.35
C TYR A 29 -10.11 5.34 11.40
N PRO A 30 -9.71 5.18 10.13
CA PRO A 30 -9.48 6.32 9.25
C PRO A 30 -10.77 7.09 8.94
N GLN A 31 -11.96 6.55 9.17
CA GLN A 31 -13.21 7.28 8.90
C GLN A 31 -13.49 8.40 9.91
N SER A 32 -13.06 8.23 11.17
CA SER A 32 -13.26 9.20 12.26
C SER A 32 -12.05 10.11 12.51
N CYS A 33 -10.88 9.79 11.95
CA CYS A 33 -9.65 10.55 12.21
C CYS A 33 -9.46 11.79 11.31
N SER A 34 -8.66 12.73 11.83
CA SER A 34 -8.11 13.86 11.07
C SER A 34 -7.18 13.40 9.94
N TRP A 35 -6.84 14.31 9.02
CA TRP A 35 -5.96 14.02 7.88
C TRP A 35 -4.61 13.41 8.30
N LYS A 36 -3.95 14.02 9.30
CA LYS A 36 -2.67 13.52 9.85
C LYS A 36 -2.82 12.11 10.47
N GLY A 37 -3.94 11.84 11.13
CA GLY A 37 -4.21 10.50 11.68
C GLY A 37 -4.37 9.44 10.60
N LYS A 38 -5.03 9.77 9.48
CA LYS A 38 -5.15 8.88 8.31
C LYS A 38 -3.78 8.55 7.70
N GLN A 39 -2.92 9.56 7.55
CA GLN A 39 -1.56 9.41 7.05
C GLN A 39 -0.70 8.55 7.98
N TYR A 40 -0.81 8.75 9.30
CA TYR A 40 -0.13 7.92 10.29
C TYR A 40 -0.55 6.45 10.19
N ILE A 41 -1.86 6.17 10.17
CA ILE A 41 -2.40 4.80 10.04
C ILE A 41 -1.87 4.14 8.76
N TYR A 42 -1.86 4.88 7.65
CA TYR A 42 -1.36 4.39 6.38
C TYR A 42 0.14 4.04 6.44
N ASN A 43 0.97 4.97 6.90
CA ASN A 43 2.42 4.80 6.99
C ASN A 43 2.83 3.71 7.99
N ALA A 44 2.13 3.61 9.12
CA ALA A 44 2.50 2.69 10.20
C ALA A 44 1.99 1.25 9.98
N LEU A 45 0.86 1.06 9.30
CA LEU A 45 0.22 -0.26 9.17
C LEU A 45 0.21 -0.78 7.74
N ILE A 46 -0.28 0.02 6.80
CA ILE A 46 -0.60 -0.44 5.44
C ILE A 46 0.67 -0.52 4.59
N ARG A 47 1.50 0.53 4.63
CA ARG A 47 2.77 0.61 3.89
C ARG A 47 3.73 -0.54 4.25
N PRO A 48 4.07 -0.80 5.53
CA PRO A 48 4.96 -1.92 5.87
C PRO A 48 4.35 -3.28 5.52
N ALA A 49 3.03 -3.47 5.65
CA ALA A 49 2.38 -4.73 5.27
C ALA A 49 2.48 -5.05 3.77
N MET A 50 2.56 -4.02 2.92
CA MET A 50 2.78 -4.18 1.47
C MET A 50 4.28 -4.25 1.12
N CYS A 51 5.13 -3.45 1.78
CA CYS A 51 6.55 -3.31 1.46
C CYS A 51 7.48 -4.37 2.09
N TYR A 52 7.05 -5.10 3.12
CA TYR A 52 7.93 -6.02 3.87
C TYR A 52 8.62 -7.06 2.98
N GLY A 53 7.95 -7.59 1.95
CA GLY A 53 8.62 -8.53 1.04
C GLY A 53 9.30 -7.89 -0.17
N CYS A 54 9.19 -6.56 -0.36
CA CYS A 54 9.98 -5.86 -1.37
C CYS A 54 11.46 -5.78 -0.97
N GLN A 55 11.76 -5.84 0.34
CA GLN A 55 13.14 -5.86 0.86
C GLN A 55 13.90 -7.14 0.48
N THR A 56 13.19 -8.24 0.24
CA THR A 56 13.80 -9.56 0.03
C THR A 56 13.78 -10.05 -1.42
N TRP A 57 13.13 -9.33 -2.36
CA TRP A 57 12.95 -9.77 -3.75
C TRP A 57 13.18 -8.64 -4.77
N THR A 58 13.96 -8.90 -5.82
CA THR A 58 14.14 -7.99 -6.94
C THR A 58 12.83 -7.80 -7.70
N LEU A 59 12.23 -6.60 -7.61
CA LEU A 59 10.96 -6.29 -8.27
C LEU A 59 11.18 -5.92 -9.73
N THR A 60 10.36 -6.48 -10.61
CA THR A 60 10.26 -6.02 -12.01
C THR A 60 9.46 -4.72 -12.08
N LYS A 61 9.67 -3.92 -13.12
CA LYS A 61 8.90 -2.67 -13.35
C LYS A 61 7.38 -2.91 -13.36
N GLY A 62 6.93 -4.04 -13.94
CA GLY A 62 5.51 -4.41 -13.96
C GLY A 62 4.94 -4.76 -12.58
N ALA A 63 5.76 -5.40 -11.73
CA ALA A 63 5.37 -5.72 -10.36
C ALA A 63 5.23 -4.46 -9.50
N LEU A 64 6.16 -3.51 -9.63
CA LEU A 64 6.10 -2.19 -8.97
C LEU A 64 4.83 -1.44 -9.37
N HIS A 65 4.57 -1.34 -10.68
CA HIS A 65 3.36 -0.66 -11.17
C HIS A 65 2.07 -1.30 -10.61
N SER A 66 2.03 -2.63 -10.54
CA SER A 66 0.89 -3.35 -9.98
C SER A 66 0.66 -3.07 -8.49
N LEU A 67 1.74 -2.87 -7.72
CA LEU A 67 1.69 -2.47 -6.31
C LEU A 67 1.23 -1.02 -6.17
N GLU A 68 1.80 -0.09 -6.95
CA GLU A 68 1.40 1.33 -6.95
C GLU A 68 -0.10 1.51 -7.26
N VAL A 69 -0.63 0.78 -8.24
CA VAL A 69 -2.07 0.84 -8.58
C VAL A 69 -2.92 0.39 -7.39
N THR A 70 -2.46 -0.63 -6.66
CA THR A 70 -3.17 -1.15 -5.48
C THR A 70 -3.10 -0.17 -4.32
N GLU A 71 -1.92 0.40 -4.09
CA GLU A 71 -1.66 1.45 -3.10
C GLU A 71 -2.55 2.67 -3.33
N ARG A 72 -2.61 3.17 -4.58
CA ARG A 72 -3.49 4.27 -4.99
C ARG A 72 -4.96 3.96 -4.73
N ALA A 73 -5.41 2.72 -4.94
CA ALA A 73 -6.79 2.32 -4.64
C ALA A 73 -7.09 2.37 -3.13
N MET A 74 -6.14 1.99 -2.28
CA MET A 74 -6.28 2.09 -0.82
C MET A 74 -6.29 3.54 -0.35
N LEU A 75 -5.36 4.37 -0.82
CA LEU A 75 -5.29 5.79 -0.50
C LEU A 75 -6.59 6.52 -0.86
N LYS A 76 -7.15 6.26 -2.05
CA LYS A 76 -8.45 6.80 -2.46
C LYS A 76 -9.56 6.47 -1.47
N ARG A 77 -9.57 5.25 -0.91
CA ARG A 77 -10.58 4.81 0.06
C ARG A 77 -10.37 5.43 1.46
N ILE A 78 -9.11 5.60 1.88
CA ILE A 78 -8.77 6.18 3.20
C ILE A 78 -9.07 7.67 3.22
N PHE A 79 -8.65 8.39 2.18
CA PHE A 79 -8.75 9.84 2.11
C PHE A 79 -10.03 10.34 1.42
N LYS A 80 -10.86 9.42 0.87
CA LYS A 80 -12.06 9.74 0.09
C LYS A 80 -11.78 10.74 -1.04
N LEU A 81 -10.60 10.64 -1.67
CA LEU A 81 -10.18 11.53 -2.75
C LEU A 81 -11.05 11.27 -3.97
N LYS A 82 -11.80 12.29 -4.40
CA LYS A 82 -12.46 12.30 -5.72
C LYS A 82 -11.43 12.72 -6.78
N ILE A 83 -11.65 12.30 -8.02
CA ILE A 83 -10.73 12.47 -9.17
C ILE A 83 -10.31 13.94 -9.42
N LEU A 84 -11.04 14.93 -8.91
CA LEU A 84 -10.73 16.37 -9.02
C LEU A 84 -9.64 16.90 -8.06
N ASP A 85 -9.07 16.08 -7.18
CA ASP A 85 -8.18 16.55 -6.10
C ASP A 85 -6.68 16.35 -6.42
N ASP A 86 -6.25 16.72 -7.63
CA ASP A 86 -4.83 16.62 -8.05
C ASP A 86 -3.88 17.42 -7.13
N GLY A 87 -4.34 18.54 -6.55
CA GLY A 87 -3.56 19.33 -5.59
C GLY A 87 -3.38 18.72 -4.19
N LYS A 88 -4.12 17.66 -3.83
CA LYS A 88 -3.85 16.86 -2.62
C LYS A 88 -2.98 15.64 -2.91
N ARG A 89 -2.98 15.18 -4.16
CA ARG A 89 -2.14 14.07 -4.63
C ARG A 89 -0.65 14.42 -4.56
N GLU A 90 -0.31 15.64 -4.94
CA GLU A 90 1.07 16.16 -4.90
C GLU A 90 1.60 16.26 -3.46
N ARG A 91 0.73 16.60 -2.49
CA ARG A 91 1.06 16.62 -1.05
C ARG A 91 1.36 15.23 -0.47
N LEU A 92 0.61 14.21 -0.87
CA LEU A 92 0.91 12.83 -0.45
C LEU A 92 2.28 12.37 -0.97
N SER A 93 2.62 12.73 -2.22
CA SER A 93 3.92 12.42 -2.80
C SER A 93 5.07 13.21 -2.17
N SER A 94 4.85 14.47 -1.77
CA SER A 94 5.89 15.28 -1.13
C SER A 94 6.11 14.93 0.35
N GLU A 95 5.08 14.49 1.06
CA GLU A 95 5.19 14.02 2.45
C GLU A 95 5.79 12.60 2.55
N GLU A 96 5.62 11.73 1.55
CA GLU A 96 6.31 10.44 1.48
C GLU A 96 7.83 10.57 1.26
N CYS A 97 8.30 11.69 0.71
CA CYS A 97 9.73 11.98 0.51
C CYS A 97 10.46 12.41 1.80
N ILE A 98 9.78 12.66 2.91
CA ILE A 98 10.41 13.08 4.18
C ILE A 98 10.80 11.88 5.07
N GLY A 99 10.36 10.66 4.73
CA GLY A 99 10.56 9.47 5.56
C GLY A 99 11.66 8.49 5.13
N SER A 100 12.51 8.82 4.16
CA SER A 100 13.54 7.90 3.63
C SER A 100 14.97 8.41 3.86
N GLY A 101 15.21 9.03 5.01
CA GLY A 101 16.51 9.54 5.42
C GLY A 101 16.68 9.50 6.94
N VAL A 102 16.74 8.28 7.50
CA VAL A 102 17.52 7.90 8.69
C VAL A 102 17.74 6.39 8.67
#